data_AF-A0A3D1PD63-F1
#
_entry.id   AF-A0A3D1PD63-F1
#
_cell.length_a   1.000
_cell.length_b   1.000
_cell.length_c   1.000
_cell.angle_alpha   90.00
_cell.angle_beta   90.00
_cell.angle_gamma   90.00
#
_symmetry.space_group_name_H-M   'P 1'
#
loop_
_entity.id
_entity.type
_entity.pdbx_description
1 polymer ?
#
loop_
_entity_poly.entity_id
_entity_poly.type
_entity_poly.pdbx_seq_one_letter_code
_entity_poly.pdbx_strand_id
1 'polypeptide(L)'
;NYFEIGITSGSQELVRKMRMGYNLRTVLQNCRDLKAAGFNDLVSVNYSFNVIDERPETIRQTIAYHRELERIFGADKVEPAIFFIGLQPHTHLEEYAFKNGVIKPGYNPMSHMPWTARKLLWNPEPLGSFFGEVCLQAWRRNPNDFGREVMKILEERLGCAELEEALAAPIVAKQPALVA
;
A
#
# COMPACT_ATOMS: atom_id res chain seq x y z
N ASN A 1 -21.40 -11.03 6.05
CA ASN A 1 -21.28 -9.73 5.37
C ASN A 1 -19.96 -9.10 5.77
N TYR A 2 -19.24 -8.47 4.85
CA TYR A 2 -18.01 -7.73 5.16
C TYR A 2 -17.97 -6.45 4.31
N PHE A 3 -17.27 -5.44 4.80
CA PHE A 3 -17.00 -4.18 4.11
C PHE A 3 -15.55 -4.16 3.63
N GLU A 4 -15.29 -3.68 2.42
CA GLU A 4 -13.94 -3.64 1.85
C GLU A 4 -13.50 -2.21 1.57
N ILE A 5 -12.28 -1.87 1.96
CA ILE A 5 -11.68 -0.55 1.75
C ILE A 5 -10.38 -0.71 0.96
N GLY A 6 -10.38 -0.18 -0.28
CA GLY A 6 -9.17 -0.11 -1.10
C GLY A 6 -8.38 1.17 -0.86
N ILE A 7 -7.38 1.13 0.02
CA ILE A 7 -6.51 2.30 0.30
C ILE A 7 -5.12 2.21 -0.30
N THR A 8 -4.68 1.03 -0.76
CA THR A 8 -3.36 0.79 -1.38
C THR A 8 -2.18 1.04 -0.43
N SER A 9 -2.00 2.27 0.06
CA SER A 9 -1.03 2.71 1.07
C SER A 9 -1.70 3.62 2.10
N GLY A 10 -1.27 3.56 3.36
CA GLY A 10 -1.71 4.49 4.40
C GLY A 10 -0.91 5.79 4.44
N SER A 11 -0.10 6.08 3.42
CA SER A 11 0.61 7.36 3.26
C SER A 11 -0.15 8.30 2.32
N GLN A 12 -0.60 9.45 2.81
CA GLN A 12 -1.33 10.43 2.00
C GLN A 12 -0.45 11.02 0.87
N GLU A 13 0.86 11.07 1.07
CA GLU A 13 1.85 11.41 0.03
C GLU A 13 1.77 10.43 -1.14
N LEU A 14 1.85 9.12 -0.88
CA LEU A 14 1.81 8.09 -1.91
C LEU A 14 0.45 8.02 -2.60
N VAL A 15 -0.65 8.16 -1.84
CA VAL A 15 -2.01 8.27 -2.38
C VAL A 15 -2.10 9.39 -3.42
N ARG A 16 -1.51 10.57 -3.14
CA ARG A 16 -1.46 11.69 -4.09
C ARG A 16 -0.53 11.41 -5.27
N LYS A 17 0.64 10.82 -5.02
CA LYS A 17 1.62 10.50 -6.07
C LYS A 17 1.07 9.50 -7.10
N MET A 18 0.32 8.51 -6.61
CA MET A 18 -0.40 7.53 -7.41
C MET A 18 -1.69 8.09 -8.04
N ARG A 19 -2.06 9.35 -7.74
CA ARG A 19 -3.28 10.02 -8.23
C ARG A 19 -4.55 9.27 -7.85
N MET A 20 -4.58 8.69 -6.66
CA MET A 20 -5.77 8.03 -6.13
C MET A 20 -6.82 9.08 -5.77
N GLY A 21 -8.09 8.79 -6.07
CA GLY A 21 -9.21 9.73 -5.96
C GLY A 21 -9.76 9.95 -4.54
N TYR A 22 -9.01 9.62 -3.48
CA TYR A 22 -9.46 9.71 -2.10
C TYR A 22 -8.46 10.41 -1.18
N ASN A 23 -8.97 10.89 -0.05
CA ASN A 23 -8.20 11.48 1.04
C ASN A 23 -8.31 10.58 2.28
N LEU A 24 -7.18 10.19 2.85
CA LEU A 24 -7.10 9.27 3.98
C LEU A 24 -7.80 9.80 5.23
N ARG A 25 -7.76 11.11 5.48
CA ARG A 25 -8.47 11.73 6.60
C ARG A 25 -9.99 11.61 6.43
N THR A 26 -10.48 11.85 5.21
CA THR A 26 -11.89 11.64 4.87
C THR A 26 -12.29 10.18 5.00
N VAL A 27 -11.45 9.25 4.56
CA VAL A 27 -11.74 7.80 4.70
C VAL A 27 -11.85 7.41 6.18
N LEU A 28 -10.93 7.85 7.05
CA LEU A 28 -11.03 7.59 8.49
C LEU A 28 -12.27 8.22 9.11
N GLN A 29 -12.65 9.43 8.70
CA GLN A 29 -13.87 10.05 9.20
C GLN A 29 -15.11 9.23 8.80
N ASN A 30 -15.19 8.80 7.53
CA ASN A 30 -16.26 7.92 7.07
C ASN A 30 -16.30 6.60 7.84
N CYS A 31 -15.13 6.04 8.22
CA CYS A 31 -15.06 4.84 9.05
C CYS A 31 -15.64 5.06 10.45
N ARG A 32 -15.33 6.20 11.07
CA ARG A 32 -15.90 6.58 12.38
C ARG A 32 -17.41 6.76 12.29
N ASP A 33 -17.90 7.44 11.25
CA ASP A 33 -19.32 7.66 11.03
C ASP A 33 -20.06 6.33 10.79
N LEU A 34 -19.45 5.42 10.02
CA LEU A 34 -19.98 4.08 9.78
C LEU A 34 -20.07 3.26 11.07
N LYS A 35 -19.04 3.30 11.92
CA LYS A 35 -19.07 2.65 13.24
C LYS A 35 -20.15 3.24 14.14
N ALA A 36 -20.28 4.57 14.17
CA ALA A 36 -21.31 5.28 14.93
C ALA A 36 -22.73 4.96 14.46
N ALA A 37 -22.91 4.68 13.17
CA ALA A 37 -24.17 4.20 12.59
C ALA A 37 -24.50 2.74 12.93
N GLY A 38 -23.63 2.05 13.68
CA GLY A 38 -23.88 0.69 14.19
C GLY A 38 -23.23 -0.43 13.37
N PHE A 39 -22.35 -0.12 12.41
CA PHE A 39 -21.64 -1.15 11.67
C PHE A 39 -20.70 -1.96 12.58
N ASN A 40 -20.80 -3.30 12.55
CA ASN A 40 -20.04 -4.18 13.44
C ASN A 40 -19.56 -5.49 12.77
N ASP A 41 -19.56 -5.53 11.45
CA ASP A 41 -19.06 -6.65 10.65
C ASP A 41 -17.56 -6.49 10.35
N LEU A 42 -16.99 -7.49 9.67
CA LEU A 42 -15.58 -7.50 9.25
C LEU A 42 -15.31 -6.37 8.24
N VAL A 43 -14.15 -5.73 8.38
CA VAL A 43 -13.61 -4.71 7.48
C VAL A 43 -12.32 -5.27 6.86
N SER A 44 -12.35 -5.60 5.58
CA SER A 44 -11.16 -5.98 4.80
C SER A 44 -10.50 -4.72 4.23
N VAL A 45 -9.20 -4.57 4.43
CA VAL A 45 -8.43 -3.38 4.02
C VAL A 45 -7.35 -3.80 3.05
N ASN A 46 -7.47 -3.36 1.79
CA ASN A 46 -6.55 -3.77 0.74
C ASN A 46 -5.31 -2.88 0.74
N TYR A 47 -4.17 -3.50 1.03
CA TYR A 47 -2.84 -2.90 0.90
C TYR A 47 -2.13 -3.46 -0.31
N SER A 48 -1.50 -2.58 -1.08
CA SER A 48 -0.60 -2.98 -2.15
C SER A 48 0.76 -2.40 -1.82
N PHE A 49 1.58 -3.15 -1.09
CA PHE A 49 2.89 -2.68 -0.70
C PHE A 49 3.84 -2.56 -1.89
N ASN A 50 4.89 -1.74 -1.71
CA ASN A 50 5.89 -1.45 -2.74
C ASN A 50 5.33 -0.72 -3.97
N VAL A 51 4.35 0.17 -3.77
CA VAL A 51 3.91 1.12 -4.81
C VAL A 51 5.06 2.01 -5.28
N ILE A 52 4.82 2.78 -6.34
CA ILE A 52 5.76 3.79 -6.81
C ILE A 52 6.17 4.69 -5.64
N ASP A 53 7.48 4.71 -5.35
CA ASP A 53 8.13 5.53 -4.33
C ASP A 53 7.83 5.14 -2.87
N GLU A 54 7.37 3.92 -2.62
CA GLU A 54 7.28 3.37 -1.26
C GLU A 54 8.68 3.35 -0.58
N ARG A 55 8.72 3.70 0.71
CA ARG A 55 9.92 3.77 1.54
C ARG A 55 9.63 3.22 2.94
N PRO A 56 10.65 2.87 3.74
CA PRO A 56 10.46 2.50 5.14
C PRO A 56 9.56 3.48 5.92
N GLU A 57 9.69 4.79 5.69
CA GLU A 57 8.89 5.83 6.36
C GLU A 57 7.40 5.74 5.98
N THR A 58 7.09 5.54 4.69
CA THR A 58 5.69 5.44 4.23
C THR A 58 5.05 4.10 4.60
N ILE A 59 5.85 3.05 4.83
CA ILE A 59 5.39 1.79 5.41
C ILE A 59 5.01 2.00 6.89
N ARG A 60 5.81 2.75 7.66
CA ARG A 60 5.47 3.13 9.05
C ARG A 60 4.17 3.93 9.12
N GLN A 61 3.95 4.83 8.15
CA GLN A 61 2.68 5.56 7.99
C GLN A 61 1.51 4.63 7.67
N THR A 62 1.73 3.62 6.81
CA THR A 62 0.73 2.59 6.51
C THR A 62 0.33 1.79 7.75
N ILE A 63 1.29 1.44 8.60
CA ILE A 63 1.03 0.80 9.90
C ILE A 63 0.20 1.73 10.79
N ALA A 64 0.59 3.00 10.93
CA ALA A 64 -0.14 3.98 11.73
C ALA A 64 -1.62 4.10 11.31
N TYR A 65 -1.86 4.19 10.00
CA TYR A 65 -3.20 4.23 9.44
C TYR A 65 -4.00 2.95 9.74
N HIS A 66 -3.36 1.78 9.61
CA HIS A 66 -4.01 0.51 9.93
C HIS A 66 -4.38 0.39 11.41
N ARG A 67 -3.47 0.77 12.31
CA ARG A 67 -3.73 0.78 13.76
C ARG A 67 -4.88 1.71 14.11
N GLU A 68 -5.06 2.82 13.39
CA GLU A 68 -6.23 3.68 13.59
C GLU A 68 -7.54 3.00 13.16
N LEU A 69 -7.56 2.26 12.05
CA LEU A 69 -8.73 1.46 11.66
C LEU A 69 -9.07 0.42 12.73
N GLU A 70 -8.07 -0.26 13.28
CA GLU A 70 -8.26 -1.21 14.38
C GLU A 70 -8.81 -0.54 15.65
N ARG A 71 -8.39 0.69 15.96
CA ARG A 71 -8.98 1.47 17.07
C ARG A 71 -10.44 1.82 16.84
N ILE A 72 -10.85 2.07 15.59
CA ILE A 72 -12.23 2.42 15.23
C ILE A 72 -13.14 1.18 15.29
N PHE A 73 -12.76 0.09 14.62
CA PHE A 73 -13.64 -1.06 14.43
C PHE A 73 -13.43 -2.18 15.44
N GLY A 74 -12.25 -2.24 16.06
CA GLY A 74 -11.76 -3.38 16.84
C GLY A 74 -10.72 -4.16 16.05
N ALA A 75 -9.62 -4.55 16.68
CA ALA A 75 -8.55 -5.30 16.01
C ALA A 75 -9.12 -6.54 15.33
N ASP A 76 -9.84 -7.40 16.04
CA ASP A 76 -10.49 -8.63 15.53
C ASP A 76 -11.41 -8.43 14.31
N LYS A 77 -11.86 -7.19 14.04
CA LYS A 77 -12.73 -6.84 12.91
C LYS A 77 -12.02 -6.25 11.70
N VAL A 78 -10.75 -5.88 11.78
CA VAL A 78 -10.02 -5.27 10.66
C VAL A 78 -9.00 -6.23 10.05
N GLU A 79 -9.28 -6.77 8.88
CA GLU A 79 -8.40 -7.72 8.20
C GLU A 79 -7.57 -7.02 7.11
N PRO A 80 -6.23 -6.92 7.25
CA PRO A 80 -5.38 -6.41 6.18
C PRO A 80 -5.21 -7.45 5.07
N ALA A 81 -5.78 -7.18 3.90
CA ALA A 81 -5.58 -7.98 2.69
C ALA A 81 -4.35 -7.47 1.92
N ILE A 82 -3.31 -8.31 1.82
CA ILE A 82 -2.04 -7.94 1.21
C ILE A 82 -2.00 -8.36 -0.27
N PHE A 83 -1.81 -7.39 -1.16
CA PHE A 83 -1.73 -7.60 -2.60
C PHE A 83 -0.37 -7.16 -3.15
N PHE A 84 0.09 -7.86 -4.17
CA PHE A 84 1.19 -7.40 -5.02
C PHE A 84 0.62 -6.75 -6.28
N ILE A 85 1.26 -5.69 -6.72
CA ILE A 85 0.77 -4.90 -7.84
C ILE A 85 1.10 -5.63 -9.14
N GLY A 86 0.09 -5.86 -9.98
CA GLY A 86 0.29 -6.28 -11.35
C GLY A 86 0.60 -5.07 -12.23
N LEU A 87 1.64 -5.14 -13.05
CA LEU A 87 1.88 -4.18 -14.12
C LEU A 87 0.86 -4.43 -15.23
N GLN A 88 -0.11 -3.54 -15.32
CA GLN A 88 -1.18 -3.60 -16.32
C GLN A 88 -0.87 -2.68 -17.52
N PRO A 89 -1.10 -3.14 -18.76
CA PRO A 89 -0.96 -2.30 -19.95
C PRO A 89 -1.86 -1.06 -19.90
N HIS A 90 -1.44 0.01 -20.57
CA HIS A 90 -2.15 1.28 -20.72
C HIS A 90 -2.47 1.97 -19.38
N THR A 91 -1.59 1.79 -18.39
CA THR A 91 -1.69 2.46 -17.08
C THR A 91 -0.51 3.39 -16.84
N HIS A 92 -0.67 4.32 -15.90
CA HIS A 92 0.46 5.16 -15.46
C HIS A 92 1.63 4.36 -14.90
N LEU A 93 1.37 3.16 -14.35
CA LEU A 93 2.41 2.26 -13.88
C LEU A 93 3.23 1.68 -15.05
N GLU A 94 2.59 1.33 -16.17
CA GLU A 94 3.28 0.90 -17.38
C GLU A 94 4.17 2.02 -17.95
N GLU A 95 3.64 3.25 -18.04
CA GLU A 95 4.42 4.42 -18.48
C GLU A 95 5.64 4.65 -17.59
N TYR A 96 5.47 4.53 -16.27
CA TYR A 96 6.56 4.63 -15.31
C TYR A 96 7.58 3.50 -15.52
N ALA A 97 7.11 2.28 -15.74
CA ALA A 97 7.94 1.11 -15.95
C ALA A 97 8.76 1.20 -17.25
N PHE A 98 8.21 1.79 -18.33
CA PHE A 98 8.98 2.11 -19.53
C PHE A 98 10.06 3.16 -19.26
N LYS A 99 9.72 4.26 -18.58
CA LYS A 99 10.67 5.35 -18.28
C LYS A 99 11.85 4.89 -17.44
N ASN A 100 11.63 3.93 -16.54
CA ASN A 100 12.66 3.39 -15.65
C ASN A 100 13.28 2.08 -16.15
N GLY A 101 12.99 1.67 -17.39
CA GLY A 101 13.61 0.49 -18.01
C GLY A 101 13.22 -0.87 -17.40
N VAL A 102 12.13 -0.93 -16.63
CA VAL A 102 11.61 -2.18 -16.02
C VAL A 102 11.08 -3.13 -17.10
N ILE A 103 10.37 -2.57 -18.08
CA ILE A 103 9.88 -3.25 -19.29
C ILE A 103 10.23 -2.44 -20.53
N LYS A 104 10.20 -3.07 -21.71
CA LYS A 104 10.48 -2.42 -23.00
C LYS A 104 9.19 -2.27 -23.80
N PRO A 105 9.04 -1.19 -24.59
CA PRO A 105 7.93 -1.07 -25.53
C PRO A 105 7.82 -2.31 -26.44
N GLY A 106 6.58 -2.73 -26.75
CA GLY A 106 6.31 -3.93 -27.54
C GLY A 106 6.41 -5.25 -26.77
N TYR A 107 6.46 -5.22 -25.43
CA TYR A 107 6.33 -6.45 -24.63
C TYR A 107 4.94 -7.09 -24.85
N ASN A 108 4.86 -8.41 -24.76
CA ASN A 108 3.59 -9.13 -24.81
C ASN A 108 3.07 -9.38 -23.38
N PRO A 109 2.01 -8.69 -22.92
CA PRO A 109 1.45 -8.86 -21.58
C PRO A 109 0.82 -10.25 -21.36
N MET A 110 0.47 -10.96 -22.44
CA MET A 110 -0.07 -12.32 -22.41
C MET A 110 1.03 -13.38 -22.50
N SER A 111 2.30 -12.99 -22.50
CA SER A 111 3.41 -13.94 -22.56
C SER A 111 3.49 -14.75 -21.27
N HIS A 112 3.30 -16.06 -21.38
CA HIS A 112 3.51 -17.01 -20.27
C HIS A 112 5.00 -17.27 -19.99
N MET A 113 5.93 -16.63 -20.70
CA MET A 113 7.34 -16.85 -20.47
C MET A 113 7.73 -16.31 -19.09
N PRO A 114 8.44 -17.09 -18.24
CA PRO A 114 8.70 -16.71 -16.85
C PRO A 114 9.37 -15.35 -16.68
N TRP A 115 10.25 -14.94 -17.61
CA TRP A 115 10.92 -13.65 -17.55
C TRP A 115 9.98 -12.46 -17.82
N THR A 116 8.95 -12.65 -18.63
CA THR A 116 7.94 -11.61 -18.88
C THR A 116 6.97 -11.57 -17.72
N ALA A 117 6.43 -12.72 -17.31
CA ALA A 117 5.52 -12.82 -16.17
C ALA A 117 6.11 -12.22 -14.89
N ARG A 118 7.40 -12.47 -14.61
CA ARG A 118 8.09 -11.87 -13.44
C ARG A 118 8.16 -10.34 -13.51
N LYS A 119 8.31 -9.76 -14.71
CA LYS A 119 8.32 -8.29 -14.88
C LYS A 119 6.92 -7.67 -14.77
N LEU A 120 5.87 -8.48 -14.87
CA LEU A 120 4.49 -8.04 -14.68
C LEU A 120 4.06 -8.06 -13.22
N LEU A 121 4.87 -8.60 -12.31
CA LEU A 121 4.70 -8.43 -10.88
C LEU A 121 5.56 -7.23 -10.45
N TRP A 122 4.92 -6.12 -10.12
CA TRP A 122 5.59 -4.94 -9.65
C TRP A 122 6.08 -5.15 -8.21
N ASN A 123 7.39 -5.31 -8.06
CA ASN A 123 8.05 -5.45 -6.77
C ASN A 123 9.53 -5.04 -6.87
N PRO A 124 9.84 -3.74 -7.09
CA PRO A 124 11.21 -3.28 -7.29
C PRO A 124 12.09 -3.49 -6.05
N GLU A 125 13.37 -3.77 -6.29
CA GLU A 125 14.39 -3.83 -5.24
C GLU A 125 14.77 -2.44 -4.72
N PRO A 126 15.19 -2.30 -3.45
CA PRO A 126 15.46 -3.37 -2.46
C PRO A 126 14.24 -3.82 -1.65
N LEU A 127 13.10 -3.12 -1.75
CA LEU A 127 11.91 -3.43 -0.96
C LEU A 127 11.27 -4.76 -1.38
N GLY A 128 11.49 -5.20 -2.62
CA GLY A 128 10.94 -6.45 -3.09
C GLY A 128 11.44 -7.67 -2.32
N SER A 129 12.76 -7.76 -2.09
CA SER A 129 13.33 -8.79 -1.23
C SER A 129 12.87 -8.65 0.23
N PHE A 130 12.83 -7.42 0.75
CA PHE A 130 12.34 -7.15 2.11
C PHE A 130 10.91 -7.65 2.34
N PHE A 131 9.95 -7.30 1.47
CA PHE A 131 8.57 -7.77 1.59
C PHE A 131 8.45 -9.28 1.37
N GLY A 132 9.28 -9.86 0.49
CA GLY A 132 9.37 -11.32 0.33
C GLY A 132 9.72 -12.03 1.64
N GLU A 133 10.74 -11.53 2.36
CA GLU A 133 11.11 -12.07 3.67
C GLU A 133 10.00 -11.92 4.71
N VAL A 134 9.35 -10.76 4.76
CA VAL A 134 8.23 -10.49 5.68
C VAL A 134 7.09 -11.46 5.42
N CYS A 135 6.69 -11.67 4.16
CA CYS A 135 5.63 -12.61 3.80
C CYS A 135 6.02 -14.05 4.15
N LEU A 136 7.25 -14.47 3.86
CA LEU A 136 7.75 -15.81 4.23
C LEU A 136 7.80 -16.02 5.74
N GLN A 137 8.06 -14.96 6.52
CA GLN A 137 8.04 -15.01 7.97
C GLN A 137 6.62 -15.08 8.51
N ALA A 138 5.68 -14.29 7.97
CA ALA A 138 4.27 -14.32 8.34
C ALA A 138 3.67 -15.71 8.09
N TRP A 139 3.95 -16.31 6.93
CA TRP A 139 3.51 -17.66 6.60
C TRP A 139 3.99 -18.73 7.58
N ARG A 140 5.21 -18.57 8.10
CA ARG A 140 5.79 -19.49 9.10
C ARG A 140 5.22 -19.27 10.50
N ARG A 141 4.91 -18.03 10.86
CA ARG A 141 4.42 -17.67 12.20
C ARG A 141 2.92 -17.94 12.35
N ASN A 142 2.09 -17.47 11.42
CA ASN A 142 0.64 -17.65 11.47
C ASN A 142 0.02 -17.57 10.07
N PRO A 143 -0.04 -18.70 9.33
CA PRO A 143 -0.62 -18.70 7.99
C PRO A 143 -2.14 -18.48 7.98
N ASN A 144 -2.84 -18.73 9.10
CA ASN A 144 -4.29 -18.55 9.22
C ASN A 144 -4.70 -17.09 9.43
N ASP A 145 -3.73 -16.22 9.77
CA ASP A 145 -3.94 -14.79 10.00
C ASP A 145 -2.83 -13.98 9.32
N PHE A 146 -2.57 -14.34 8.07
CA PHE A 146 -1.40 -13.92 7.32
C PHE A 146 -1.24 -12.40 7.27
N GLY A 147 -2.32 -11.69 6.95
CA GLY A 147 -2.28 -10.24 6.81
C GLY A 147 -1.89 -9.52 8.10
N ARG A 148 -2.52 -9.89 9.23
CA ARG A 148 -2.22 -9.27 10.52
C ARG A 148 -0.80 -9.57 10.97
N GLU A 149 -0.33 -10.79 10.69
CA GLU A 149 1.05 -11.17 11.00
C GLU A 149 2.05 -10.38 10.13
N VAL A 150 1.73 -10.11 8.85
CA VAL A 150 2.52 -9.19 8.01
C VAL A 150 2.59 -7.81 8.65
N MET A 151 1.46 -7.21 9.04
CA MET A 151 1.44 -5.88 9.67
C MET A 151 2.23 -5.84 10.97
N LYS A 152 2.13 -6.90 11.78
CA LYS A 152 2.90 -7.06 13.02
C LYS A 152 4.40 -7.13 12.77
N ILE A 153 4.85 -7.95 11.80
CA ILE A 153 6.27 -8.06 11.45
C ILE A 153 6.80 -6.73 10.91
N LEU A 154 6.03 -6.03 10.08
CA LEU A 154 6.43 -4.71 9.57
C LEU A 154 6.59 -3.71 10.71
N GLU A 155 5.67 -3.70 11.67
CA GLU A 155 5.78 -2.86 12.88
C GLU A 155 6.95 -3.26 13.78
N GLU A 156 7.23 -4.55 13.95
CA GLU A 156 8.43 -5.03 14.66
C GLU A 156 9.74 -4.56 14.00
N ARG A 157 9.80 -4.55 12.66
CA ARG A 157 11.01 -4.22 11.90
C ARG A 157 11.22 -2.72 11.68
N LEU A 158 10.15 -1.97 11.46
CA LEU A 158 10.20 -0.57 11.03
C LEU A 158 9.60 0.40 12.05
N GLY A 159 8.80 -0.10 13.00
CA GLY A 159 8.03 0.70 13.93
C GLY A 159 6.75 1.27 13.31
N CYS A 160 6.10 2.15 14.08
CA CYS A 160 4.90 2.87 13.68
C CYS A 160 5.22 4.37 13.58
N ALA A 161 4.59 5.08 12.64
CA ALA A 161 4.68 6.54 12.57
C ALA A 161 3.55 7.19 13.38
N GLU A 162 3.60 8.51 13.57
CA GLU A 162 2.45 9.25 14.08
C GLU A 162 1.35 9.32 13.01
N LEU A 163 0.08 9.20 13.42
CA LEU A 163 -1.04 9.20 12.48
C LEU A 163 -1.08 10.49 11.64
N GLU A 164 -0.81 11.63 12.26
CA GLU A 164 -0.82 12.92 11.55
C GLU A 164 0.29 13.01 10.49
N GLU A 165 1.40 12.29 10.65
CA GLU A 165 2.43 12.17 9.62
C GLU A 165 1.89 11.39 8.41
N ALA A 166 1.16 10.30 8.65
CA ALA A 166 0.54 9.48 7.61
C ALA A 166 -0.55 10.23 6.82
N LEU A 167 -1.29 11.11 7.49
CA LEU A 167 -2.35 11.92 6.90
C LEU A 167 -1.86 13.20 6.22
N ALA A 168 -0.58 13.55 6.39
CA ALA A 168 0.04 14.69 5.75
C ALA A 168 0.56 14.34 4.34
N ALA A 169 0.52 15.33 3.45
CA ALA A 169 1.19 15.26 2.16
C ALA A 169 1.82 16.62 1.87
N PRO A 170 3.03 16.87 2.41
CA PRO A 170 3.72 18.14 2.21
C PRO A 170 3.95 18.36 0.72
N ILE A 171 3.49 19.51 0.22
CA ILE A 171 3.77 19.92 -1.15
C ILE A 171 5.18 20.48 -1.14
N VAL A 172 6.15 19.74 -1.67
CA VAL A 172 7.46 20.33 -1.96
C VAL A 172 7.25 21.35 -3.06
N ALA A 173 7.30 22.63 -2.70
CA ALA A 173 7.26 23.71 -3.68
C ALA A 173 8.43 23.52 -4.64
N LYS A 174 8.15 23.29 -5.93
CA LYS A 174 9.18 23.41 -6.97
C LYS A 174 9.73 24.83 -6.86
N GLN A 175 11.01 24.98 -6.53
CA GLN A 175 11.68 26.26 -6.72
C GLN A 175 11.45 26.68 -8.18
N PRO A 176 10.93 27.90 -8.44
CA PRO A 176 10.84 28.38 -9.79
C PRO A 176 12.25 28.36 -10.37
N ALA A 177 12.42 27.69 -11.52
CA ALA A 177 13.66 27.76 -12.26
C ALA A 177 13.91 29.24 -12.56
N LEU A 178 14.90 29.82 -11.88
CA LEU A 178 15.43 31.13 -12.23
C LEU A 178 15.93 31.01 -13.66
N VAL A 179 15.16 31.59 -14.59
CA VAL A 179 15.58 31.79 -15.96
C VAL A 179 16.71 32.81 -15.89
N ALA A 180 17.93 32.36 -16.09
CA ALA A 180 19.11 33.20 -16.30
C ALA A 180 19.28 33.47 -17.79
#